data_AF-A0A1F2VUJ9-F1
#
_entry.id   AF-A0A1F2VUJ9-F1
#
_cell.length_a   1.000
_cell.length_b   1.000
_cell.length_c   1.000
_cell.angle_alpha   90.00
_cell.angle_beta   90.00
_cell.angle_gamma   90.00
#
_symmetry.space_group_name_H-M   'P 1'
#
loop_
_entity.id
_entity.type
_entity.pdbx_description
1 polymer ?
#
loop_
_entity_poly.entity_id
_entity_poly.type
_entity_poly.pdbx_seq_one_letter_code
_entity_poly.pdbx_strand_id
1 'polypeptide(L)'
;MKILAISDKIVEIIYTSSIAERMKDIDFIVSCGDLPNDYLEFIVSTLNKPLFYVFGNHHIDIIYNENGIKEGGPEGCINLDNRIIEYNGVLIGGLEGSMRYSNGKYQYTDYQMCMKINRMKPRLYLNKILKKRYIDILITHAPPYKIHDKDDLTHRGFRCFNMFIKSYNPKLFIHGHIHVYGINNNLVTEVGSTKIINAYGFRILEL
;
A
#
# COMPACT_ATOMS: atom_id res chain seq x y z
N MET A 1 14.51 -8.08 -6.26
CA MET A 1 13.78 -7.10 -7.09
C MET A 1 13.73 -5.76 -6.36
N LYS A 2 13.85 -4.63 -7.06
CA LYS A 2 13.81 -3.27 -6.48
C LYS A 2 12.43 -2.64 -6.61
N ILE A 3 11.93 -2.12 -5.50
CA ILE A 3 10.57 -1.59 -5.37
C ILE A 3 10.64 -0.14 -4.94
N LEU A 4 9.95 0.75 -5.65
CA LEU A 4 9.70 2.11 -5.18
C LEU A 4 8.37 2.13 -4.41
N ALA A 5 8.42 2.27 -3.10
CA ALA A 5 7.25 2.42 -2.25
C ALA A 5 7.00 3.90 -1.92
N ILE A 6 5.77 4.38 -2.08
CA ILE A 6 5.39 5.79 -1.85
C ILE A 6 4.08 5.88 -1.06
N SER A 7 3.91 6.94 -0.26
CA SER A 7 2.68 7.18 0.49
C SER A 7 2.57 8.60 1.05
N ASP A 8 1.33 9.11 1.16
CA ASP A 8 0.90 10.31 1.94
C ASP A 8 1.51 11.68 1.58
N LYS A 9 2.67 11.71 0.95
CA LYS A 9 3.43 12.93 0.69
C LYS A 9 4.03 12.90 -0.70
N ILE A 10 3.73 13.92 -1.49
CA ILE A 10 4.45 14.18 -2.75
C ILE A 10 5.90 14.50 -2.41
N VAL A 11 6.80 13.81 -3.11
CA VAL A 11 8.25 13.98 -2.93
C VAL A 11 8.78 14.64 -4.19
N GLU A 12 9.37 15.83 -4.06
CA GLU A 12 9.86 16.62 -5.20
C GLU A 12 10.89 15.86 -6.05
N ILE A 13 11.81 15.11 -5.42
CA ILE A 13 12.78 14.29 -6.17
C ILE A 13 12.14 13.12 -6.94
N ILE A 14 10.90 12.77 -6.64
CA ILE A 14 10.09 11.83 -7.44
C ILE A 14 9.29 12.59 -8.49
N TYR A 15 8.76 13.78 -8.16
CA TYR A 15 7.94 14.58 -9.06
C TYR A 15 8.73 15.43 -10.06
N THR A 16 9.66 14.80 -10.78
CA THR A 16 10.44 15.47 -11.84
C THR A 16 10.72 14.50 -12.98
N SER A 17 10.85 15.01 -14.21
CA SER A 17 11.10 14.21 -15.42
C SER A 17 12.39 13.39 -15.36
N SER A 18 13.38 13.80 -14.55
CA SER A 18 14.63 13.09 -14.33
C SER A 18 14.50 11.84 -13.42
N ILE A 19 13.30 11.53 -12.90
CA ILE A 19 13.07 10.32 -12.12
C ILE A 19 13.38 9.04 -12.92
N ALA A 20 13.11 9.03 -14.23
CA ALA A 20 13.39 7.89 -15.10
C ALA A 20 14.88 7.50 -15.11
N GLU A 21 15.77 8.48 -15.02
CA GLU A 21 17.21 8.24 -14.95
C GLU A 21 17.63 7.77 -13.55
N ARG A 22 17.12 8.42 -12.49
CA ARG A 22 17.46 8.12 -11.09
C ARG A 22 16.93 6.76 -10.60
N MET A 23 15.77 6.34 -11.12
CA MET A 23 15.02 5.16 -10.66
C MET A 23 14.92 4.09 -11.77
N LYS A 24 15.86 4.08 -12.71
CA LYS A 24 15.86 3.17 -13.87
C LYS A 24 15.87 1.68 -13.50
N ASP A 25 16.43 1.36 -12.34
CA ASP A 25 16.61 0.01 -11.80
C ASP A 25 15.42 -0.46 -10.95
N ILE A 26 14.37 0.36 -10.80
CA ILE A 26 13.11 -0.05 -10.19
C ILE A 26 12.39 -1.04 -11.10
N ASP A 27 11.94 -2.15 -10.50
CA ASP A 27 11.17 -3.19 -11.19
C ASP A 27 9.67 -2.86 -11.22
N PHE A 28 9.14 -2.30 -10.13
CA PHE A 28 7.74 -1.85 -10.01
C PHE A 28 7.56 -0.84 -8.86
N ILE A 29 6.44 -0.13 -8.88
CA ILE A 29 6.06 0.87 -7.88
C ILE A 29 4.90 0.33 -7.02
N VAL A 30 4.90 0.69 -5.73
CA VAL A 30 3.77 0.46 -4.83
C VAL A 30 3.36 1.78 -4.16
N SER A 31 2.06 2.07 -4.16
CA SER A 31 1.48 3.21 -3.44
C SER A 31 0.60 2.74 -2.30
N CYS A 32 0.90 3.20 -1.09
CA CYS A 32 0.13 2.91 0.12
C CYS A 32 -1.03 3.89 0.35
N GLY A 33 -1.32 4.80 -0.59
CA GLY A 33 -2.47 5.68 -0.53
C GLY A 33 -2.17 7.13 -0.14
N ASP A 34 -3.24 7.93 -0.08
CA ASP A 34 -3.24 9.37 0.18
C ASP A 34 -2.22 10.16 -0.66
N LEU A 35 -2.14 9.79 -1.93
CA LEU A 35 -1.44 10.52 -2.97
C LEU A 35 -2.42 10.95 -4.07
N PRO A 36 -2.24 12.14 -4.66
CA PRO A 36 -3.07 12.57 -5.80
C PRO A 36 -2.96 11.64 -7.01
N ASN A 37 -4.05 11.52 -7.78
CA ASN A 37 -4.11 10.62 -8.92
C ASN A 37 -3.12 11.04 -10.02
N ASP A 38 -3.04 12.34 -10.31
CA ASP A 38 -2.10 12.94 -11.27
C ASP A 38 -0.63 12.67 -10.90
N TYR A 39 -0.30 12.62 -9.61
CA TYR A 39 1.03 12.22 -9.14
C TYR A 39 1.35 10.76 -9.46
N LEU A 40 0.40 9.85 -9.24
CA LEU A 40 0.58 8.41 -9.57
C LEU A 40 0.63 8.19 -11.09
N GLU A 41 -0.23 8.89 -11.84
CA GLU A 41 -0.26 8.88 -13.31
C GLU A 41 1.03 9.43 -13.92
N PHE A 42 1.58 10.49 -13.35
CA PHE A 42 2.90 11.01 -13.73
C PHE A 42 3.99 9.97 -13.53
N ILE A 43 4.02 9.30 -12.36
CA ILE A 43 5.05 8.30 -12.03
C ILE A 43 4.96 7.10 -12.97
N VAL A 44 3.76 6.53 -13.15
CA VAL A 44 3.58 5.35 -14.01
C VAL A 44 3.93 5.66 -15.46
N SER A 45 3.57 6.85 -15.95
CA SER A 45 3.88 7.30 -17.32
C SER A 45 5.37 7.57 -17.51
N THR A 46 6.03 8.20 -16.53
CA THR A 46 7.44 8.61 -16.64
C THR A 46 8.39 7.43 -16.44
N LEU A 47 8.11 6.54 -15.50
CA LEU A 47 8.94 5.36 -15.25
C LEU A 47 8.63 4.21 -16.23
N ASN A 48 7.41 4.16 -16.77
CA ASN A 48 6.91 3.06 -17.59
C ASN A 48 7.12 1.69 -16.91
N LYS A 49 6.79 1.64 -15.61
CA LYS A 49 6.84 0.44 -14.75
C LYS A 49 5.46 0.26 -14.12
N PRO A 50 5.02 -0.98 -13.84
CA PRO A 50 3.72 -1.18 -13.23
C PRO A 50 3.66 -0.55 -11.84
N LEU A 51 2.55 0.14 -11.58
CA LEU A 51 2.25 0.77 -10.30
C LEU A 51 1.05 0.08 -9.68
N PHE A 52 1.27 -0.52 -8.50
CA PHE A 52 0.22 -1.14 -7.72
C PHE A 52 -0.17 -0.23 -6.56
N TYR A 53 -1.46 -0.06 -6.30
CA TYR A 53 -1.89 0.88 -5.27
C TYR A 53 -3.08 0.40 -4.45
N VAL A 54 -3.22 1.01 -3.29
CA VAL A 54 -4.43 1.00 -2.48
C VAL A 54 -4.83 2.45 -2.17
N PHE A 55 -6.11 2.71 -1.94
CA PHE A 55 -6.54 4.02 -1.49
C PHE A 55 -6.22 4.26 -0.01
N GLY A 56 -5.96 5.51 0.34
CA GLY A 56 -5.89 5.92 1.74
C GLY A 56 -7.22 6.47 2.24
N ASN A 57 -7.28 6.91 3.49
CA ASN A 57 -8.55 7.37 4.08
C ASN A 57 -8.98 8.77 3.64
N HIS A 58 -8.07 9.54 3.03
CA HIS A 58 -8.35 10.85 2.47
C HIS A 58 -8.64 10.80 0.96
N HIS A 59 -8.67 9.62 0.34
CA HIS A 59 -8.97 9.52 -1.08
C HIS A 59 -10.39 10.01 -1.39
N ILE A 60 -10.50 10.81 -2.45
CA ILE A 60 -11.74 11.34 -3.00
C ILE A 60 -11.88 10.75 -4.40
N ASP A 61 -12.95 9.99 -4.64
CA ASP A 61 -13.21 9.35 -5.93
C ASP A 61 -13.57 10.31 -7.06
N ILE A 62 -13.76 11.59 -6.75
CA ILE A 62 -14.28 12.58 -7.69
C ILE A 62 -13.10 13.32 -8.31
N ILE A 63 -12.90 13.08 -9.61
CA ILE A 63 -11.94 13.80 -10.43
C ILE A 63 -12.72 14.77 -11.31
N TYR A 64 -12.39 16.05 -11.24
CA TYR A 64 -12.93 17.06 -12.15
C TYR A 64 -12.03 17.14 -13.39
N ASN A 65 -12.62 16.96 -14.58
CA ASN A 65 -11.93 17.15 -15.85
C ASN A 65 -12.76 18.05 -16.78
N GLU A 66 -12.18 18.38 -17.93
CA GLU A 66 -12.84 19.17 -18.98
C GLU A 66 -14.16 18.58 -19.49
N ASN A 67 -14.35 17.27 -19.33
CA ASN A 67 -15.54 16.52 -19.73
C ASN A 67 -16.55 16.31 -18.57
N GLY A 68 -16.32 16.93 -17.41
CA GLY A 68 -17.20 16.87 -16.24
C GLY A 68 -16.58 16.11 -15.05
N ILE A 69 -17.41 15.32 -14.37
CA ILE A 69 -16.99 14.52 -13.21
C ILE A 69 -16.66 13.12 -13.68
N LYS A 70 -15.43 12.70 -13.43
CA LYS A 70 -15.00 11.30 -13.58
C LYS A 70 -14.87 10.70 -12.20
N GLU A 71 -15.60 9.61 -11.95
CA GLU A 71 -15.39 8.79 -10.77
C GLU A 71 -14.26 7.78 -11.02
N GLY A 72 -13.32 7.66 -10.09
CA GLY A 72 -12.33 6.58 -10.14
C GLY A 72 -10.96 6.89 -9.52
N GLY A 73 -10.04 5.96 -9.74
CA GLY A 73 -8.64 6.08 -9.32
C GLY A 73 -7.70 6.51 -10.44
N PRO A 74 -6.38 6.53 -10.16
CA PRO A 74 -5.36 6.89 -11.14
C PRO A 74 -5.37 5.94 -12.34
N GLU A 75 -5.26 6.50 -13.53
CA GLU A 75 -5.09 5.74 -14.77
C GLU A 75 -3.72 5.08 -14.88
N GLY A 76 -3.62 4.01 -15.67
CA GLY A 76 -2.38 3.23 -15.85
C GLY A 76 -1.94 2.44 -14.61
N CYS A 77 -2.62 2.60 -13.47
CA CYS A 77 -2.28 1.99 -12.20
C CYS A 77 -3.22 0.81 -11.87
N ILE A 78 -2.77 -0.11 -11.01
CA ILE A 78 -3.49 -1.33 -10.67
C ILE A 78 -3.93 -1.29 -9.20
N ASN A 79 -5.23 -1.18 -8.97
CA ASN A 79 -5.81 -1.22 -7.62
C ASN A 79 -5.73 -2.66 -7.06
N LEU A 80 -5.17 -2.79 -5.85
CA LEU A 80 -4.98 -4.06 -5.16
C LEU A 80 -5.99 -4.36 -4.05
N ASP A 81 -6.92 -3.46 -3.75
CA ASP A 81 -7.86 -3.66 -2.66
C ASP A 81 -8.63 -4.98 -2.82
N ASN A 82 -8.59 -5.81 -1.78
CA ASN A 82 -9.18 -7.16 -1.76
C ASN A 82 -8.64 -8.13 -2.83
N ARG A 83 -7.48 -7.85 -3.42
CA ARG A 83 -6.92 -8.63 -4.53
C ARG A 83 -5.51 -9.12 -4.22
N ILE A 84 -5.14 -10.21 -4.88
CA ILE A 84 -3.76 -10.72 -4.92
C ILE A 84 -3.43 -11.03 -6.37
N ILE A 85 -2.36 -10.41 -6.85
CA ILE A 85 -1.83 -10.57 -8.19
C ILE A 85 -0.45 -11.22 -8.15
N GLU A 86 0.01 -11.73 -9.28
CA GLU A 86 1.37 -12.21 -9.47
C GLU A 86 2.08 -11.33 -10.50
N TYR A 87 3.21 -10.74 -10.14
CA TYR A 87 4.06 -9.96 -11.04
C TYR A 87 5.49 -10.46 -10.97
N ASN A 88 6.06 -10.93 -12.09
CA ASN A 88 7.40 -11.52 -12.17
C ASN A 88 7.67 -12.57 -11.07
N GLY A 89 6.67 -13.41 -10.78
CA GLY A 89 6.75 -14.43 -9.74
C GLY A 89 6.61 -13.92 -8.30
N VAL A 90 6.29 -12.65 -8.07
CA VAL A 90 6.01 -12.07 -6.74
C VAL A 90 4.51 -11.97 -6.52
N LEU A 91 4.03 -12.51 -5.41
CA LEU A 91 2.61 -12.45 -5.03
C LEU A 91 2.35 -11.18 -4.19
N ILE A 92 1.59 -10.24 -4.75
CA ILE A 92 1.35 -8.92 -4.17
C ILE A 92 -0.14 -8.77 -3.90
N GLY A 93 -0.52 -8.36 -2.69
CA GLY A 93 -1.91 -8.09 -2.33
C GLY A 93 -2.10 -6.75 -1.62
N GLY A 94 -3.34 -6.27 -1.57
CA GLY A 94 -3.65 -4.93 -1.06
C GLY A 94 -4.91 -4.85 -0.20
N LEU A 95 -4.87 -3.97 0.81
CA LEU A 95 -6.02 -3.57 1.63
C LEU A 95 -6.01 -2.06 1.88
N GLU A 96 -7.03 -1.37 1.39
CA GLU A 96 -7.11 0.09 1.44
C GLU A 96 -7.70 0.64 2.73
N GLY A 97 -7.51 1.94 2.96
CA GLY A 97 -8.21 2.72 3.98
C GLY A 97 -7.64 2.61 5.40
N SER A 98 -8.32 3.28 6.33
CA SER A 98 -7.93 3.40 7.74
C SER A 98 -9.01 2.95 8.71
N MET A 99 -8.66 2.95 10.00
CA MET A 99 -9.63 2.79 11.08
C MET A 99 -10.74 3.84 10.96
N ARG A 100 -11.96 3.45 11.28
CA ARG A 100 -13.11 4.34 11.23
C ARG A 100 -13.15 5.31 12.40
N TYR A 101 -12.90 6.58 12.10
CA TYR A 101 -13.01 7.71 13.03
C TYR A 101 -14.13 8.69 12.65
N SER A 102 -14.69 8.54 11.44
CA SER A 102 -15.81 9.32 10.89
C SER A 102 -16.64 8.45 9.91
N ASN A 103 -17.44 9.07 9.05
CA ASN A 103 -18.24 8.38 8.03
C ASN A 103 -17.60 8.42 6.62
N GLY A 104 -16.27 8.53 6.54
CA GLY A 104 -15.55 8.50 5.26
C GLY A 104 -15.70 7.16 4.53
N LYS A 105 -15.64 7.19 3.19
CA LYS A 105 -15.82 6.00 2.34
C LYS A 105 -14.74 4.93 2.58
N TYR A 106 -13.49 5.35 2.77
CA TYR A 106 -12.33 4.49 2.97
C TYR A 106 -11.97 4.30 4.45
N GLN A 107 -13.00 4.21 5.29
CA GLN A 107 -12.85 4.06 6.73
C GLN A 107 -13.60 2.81 7.20
N TYR A 108 -12.87 1.94 7.88
CA TYR A 108 -13.32 0.60 8.20
C TYR A 108 -13.22 0.34 9.71
N THR A 109 -14.21 -0.39 10.23
CA THR A 109 -14.05 -1.05 11.53
C THR A 109 -13.09 -2.22 11.40
N ASP A 110 -12.51 -2.66 12.52
CA ASP A 110 -11.65 -3.84 12.55
C ASP A 110 -12.36 -5.10 12.02
N TYR A 111 -13.67 -5.22 12.27
CA TYR A 111 -14.50 -6.28 11.69
C TYR A 111 -14.63 -6.17 10.16
N GLN A 112 -14.88 -4.98 9.62
CA GLN A 112 -14.96 -4.79 8.17
C GLN A 112 -13.60 -5.10 7.49
N MET A 113 -12.50 -4.71 8.11
CA MET A 113 -11.16 -5.05 7.61
C MET A 113 -10.88 -6.56 7.69
N CYS A 114 -11.29 -7.24 8.77
CA CYS A 114 -11.29 -8.71 8.85
C CYS A 114 -12.06 -9.34 7.68
N MET A 115 -13.23 -8.79 7.34
CA MET A 115 -14.05 -9.31 6.24
C MET A 115 -13.38 -9.13 4.88
N LYS A 116 -12.64 -8.03 4.67
CA LYS A 116 -11.80 -7.85 3.47
C LYS A 116 -10.71 -8.92 3.37
N ILE A 117 -9.98 -9.16 4.46
CA ILE A 117 -9.01 -10.26 4.53
C ILE A 117 -9.65 -11.63 4.24
N ASN A 118 -10.84 -11.89 4.80
CA ASN A 118 -11.56 -13.14 4.56
C ASN A 118 -11.86 -13.37 3.07
N ARG A 119 -12.14 -12.31 2.29
CA ARG A 119 -12.35 -12.39 0.84
C ARG A 119 -11.08 -12.77 0.07
N MET A 120 -9.90 -12.46 0.61
CA MET A 120 -8.61 -12.83 0.01
C MET A 120 -8.22 -14.30 0.31
N LYS A 121 -8.81 -14.93 1.33
CA LYS A 121 -8.45 -16.29 1.77
C LYS A 121 -8.45 -17.34 0.64
N PRO A 122 -9.48 -17.46 -0.21
CA PRO A 122 -9.48 -18.48 -1.27
C PRO A 122 -8.24 -18.37 -2.15
N ARG A 123 -7.85 -17.14 -2.52
CA ARG A 123 -6.66 -16.88 -3.35
C ARG A 123 -5.35 -17.18 -2.60
N LEU A 124 -5.26 -16.82 -1.30
CA LEU A 124 -4.12 -17.15 -0.44
C LEU A 124 -3.89 -18.66 -0.37
N TYR A 125 -4.93 -19.44 -0.08
CA TYR A 125 -4.80 -20.91 0.03
C TYR A 125 -4.54 -21.57 -1.32
N LEU A 126 -5.12 -21.05 -2.40
CA LEU A 126 -4.79 -21.51 -3.75
C LEU A 126 -3.30 -21.28 -4.08
N ASN A 127 -2.75 -20.11 -3.73
CA ASN A 127 -1.31 -19.85 -3.83
C ASN A 127 -0.49 -20.82 -2.99
N LYS A 128 -0.93 -21.14 -1.77
CA LYS A 128 -0.20 -22.09 -0.92
C LYS A 128 -0.09 -23.47 -1.56
N ILE A 129 -1.15 -23.93 -2.23
CA ILE A 129 -1.16 -25.22 -2.92
C ILE A 129 -0.28 -25.16 -4.18
N LEU A 130 -0.45 -24.15 -5.03
CA LEU A 130 0.22 -24.08 -6.35
C LEU A 130 1.66 -23.58 -6.29
N LYS A 131 1.97 -22.67 -5.36
CA LYS A 131 3.23 -21.92 -5.28
C LYS A 131 3.97 -22.15 -3.94
N LYS A 132 3.44 -22.98 -3.05
CA LYS A 132 4.00 -23.34 -1.73
C LYS A 132 4.08 -22.19 -0.71
N ARG A 133 3.57 -21.00 -1.04
CA ARG A 133 3.50 -19.78 -0.19
C ARG A 133 2.17 -19.06 -0.40
N TYR A 134 1.72 -18.28 0.59
CA TYR A 134 0.42 -17.58 0.52
C TYR A 134 0.51 -16.28 -0.28
N ILE A 135 1.49 -15.45 0.05
CA ILE A 135 1.72 -14.10 -0.45
C ILE A 135 3.17 -13.69 -0.13
N ASP A 136 3.75 -12.77 -0.89
CA ASP A 136 5.08 -12.22 -0.63
C ASP A 136 5.02 -10.81 -0.03
N ILE A 137 4.15 -9.96 -0.57
CA ILE A 137 4.03 -8.56 -0.18
C ILE A 137 2.56 -8.24 0.10
N LEU A 138 2.29 -7.70 1.29
CA LEU A 138 1.01 -7.07 1.60
C LEU A 138 1.19 -5.56 1.64
N ILE A 139 0.39 -4.84 0.86
CA ILE A 139 0.34 -3.37 0.81
C ILE A 139 -0.92 -2.92 1.54
N THR A 140 -0.79 -2.02 2.50
CA THR A 140 -1.92 -1.43 3.19
C THR A 140 -1.77 0.08 3.25
N HIS A 141 -2.86 0.78 3.55
CA HIS A 141 -2.73 2.18 3.96
C HIS A 141 -2.45 2.28 5.45
N ALA A 142 -3.36 1.78 6.29
CA ALA A 142 -3.16 1.76 7.74
C ALA A 142 -2.10 0.75 8.20
N PRO A 143 -1.44 1.02 9.35
CA PRO A 143 -0.50 0.11 9.98
C PRO A 143 -1.18 -1.08 10.68
N PRO A 144 -0.41 -2.11 11.09
CA PRO A 144 -0.88 -3.11 12.06
C PRO A 144 -1.06 -2.51 13.46
N TYR A 145 -2.00 -3.05 14.25
CA TYR A 145 -2.27 -2.56 15.60
C TYR A 145 -1.04 -2.72 16.52
N LYS A 146 -0.67 -1.62 17.22
CA LYS A 146 0.52 -1.50 18.08
C LYS A 146 1.86 -1.60 17.35
N ILE A 147 1.89 -1.46 16.03
CA ILE A 147 3.13 -1.45 15.25
C ILE A 147 3.11 -0.23 14.34
N HIS A 148 4.00 0.73 14.61
CA HIS A 148 4.05 2.05 13.96
C HIS A 148 2.76 2.91 14.13
N ASP A 149 1.68 2.38 14.69
CA ASP A 149 0.43 3.13 14.90
C ASP A 149 0.54 4.19 16.02
N LYS A 150 -0.56 4.93 16.24
CA LYS A 150 -0.68 5.90 17.33
C LYS A 150 -1.92 5.62 18.17
N ASP A 151 -1.98 6.25 19.35
CA ASP A 151 -3.07 6.02 20.31
C ASP A 151 -4.43 6.57 19.86
N ASP A 152 -4.41 7.62 19.03
CA ASP A 152 -5.61 8.22 18.49
C ASP A 152 -6.33 7.28 17.51
N LEU A 153 -7.65 7.43 17.41
CA LEU A 153 -8.48 6.49 16.66
C LEU A 153 -8.18 6.49 15.16
N THR A 154 -7.82 7.64 14.60
CA THR A 154 -7.53 7.80 13.16
C THR A 154 -6.33 6.97 12.77
N HIS A 155 -5.26 7.05 13.55
CA HIS A 155 -3.98 6.40 13.26
C HIS A 155 -3.81 5.02 13.88
N ARG A 156 -4.79 4.56 14.67
CA ARG A 156 -4.78 3.21 15.26
C ARG A 156 -4.76 2.14 14.17
N GLY A 157 -3.84 1.20 14.30
CA GLY A 157 -3.72 0.09 13.35
C GLY A 157 -4.81 -0.98 13.54
N PHE A 158 -4.89 -1.90 12.58
CA PHE A 158 -5.85 -3.01 12.63
C PHE A 158 -5.29 -4.25 13.32
N ARG A 159 -6.09 -4.88 14.19
CA ARG A 159 -5.70 -6.13 14.88
C ARG A 159 -5.65 -7.30 13.92
N CYS A 160 -6.54 -7.30 12.94
CA CYS A 160 -6.59 -8.33 11.91
C CYS A 160 -5.31 -8.40 11.05
N PHE A 161 -4.55 -7.31 10.94
CA PHE A 161 -3.25 -7.32 10.28
C PHE A 161 -2.21 -8.10 11.08
N ASN A 162 -2.23 -8.03 12.42
CA ASN A 162 -1.35 -8.86 13.25
C ASN A 162 -1.66 -10.35 13.05
N MET A 163 -2.94 -10.71 12.95
CA MET A 163 -3.36 -12.07 12.62
C MET A 163 -2.92 -12.47 11.21
N PHE A 164 -3.06 -11.57 10.23
CA PHE A 164 -2.61 -11.81 8.86
C PHE A 164 -1.11 -12.11 8.81
N ILE A 165 -0.29 -11.29 9.46
CA ILE A 165 1.17 -11.46 9.52
C ILE A 165 1.51 -12.82 10.13
N LYS A 166 0.88 -13.16 11.26
CA LYS A 166 1.09 -14.44 11.94
C LYS A 166 0.67 -15.65 11.08
N SER A 167 -0.45 -15.56 10.37
CA SER A 167 -1.01 -16.69 9.61
C SER A 167 -0.37 -16.89 8.24
N TYR A 168 -0.05 -15.81 7.54
CA TYR A 168 0.37 -15.85 6.13
C TYR A 168 1.83 -15.50 5.90
N ASN A 169 2.49 -14.89 6.90
CA ASN A 169 3.93 -14.63 6.93
C ASN A 169 4.45 -13.98 5.63
N PRO A 170 3.91 -12.83 5.20
CA PRO A 170 4.46 -12.11 4.05
C PRO A 170 5.91 -11.72 4.34
N LYS A 171 6.76 -11.64 3.31
CA LYS A 171 8.12 -11.12 3.46
C LYS A 171 8.10 -9.63 3.83
N LEU A 172 7.25 -8.88 3.12
CA LEU A 172 7.08 -7.44 3.32
C LEU A 172 5.63 -7.10 3.65
N PHE A 173 5.44 -6.28 4.67
CA PHE A 173 4.18 -5.58 4.96
C PHE A 173 4.47 -4.08 4.83
N ILE A 174 3.93 -3.43 3.81
CA ILE A 174 4.25 -2.03 3.49
C ILE A 174 3.01 -1.19 3.75
N HIS A 175 3.13 -0.15 4.57
CA HIS A 175 2.03 0.73 4.91
C HIS A 175 2.39 2.22 4.85
N GLY A 176 1.37 3.06 4.84
CA GLY A 176 1.45 4.52 4.92
C GLY A 176 0.84 5.05 6.21
N HIS A 177 0.07 6.14 6.08
CA HIS A 177 -0.83 6.76 7.08
C HIS A 177 -0.15 7.40 8.30
N ILE A 178 0.93 6.78 8.78
CA ILE A 178 1.67 7.26 9.94
C ILE A 178 2.75 8.20 9.47
N HIS A 179 2.46 9.50 9.60
CA HIS A 179 3.42 10.54 9.26
C HIS A 179 4.53 10.56 10.29
N VAL A 180 5.76 10.44 9.79
CA VAL A 180 6.99 10.33 10.56
C VAL A 180 7.87 11.54 10.24
N TYR A 181 8.24 12.29 11.28
CA TYR A 181 9.04 13.51 11.18
C TYR A 181 10.30 13.37 12.05
N GLY A 182 11.46 13.77 11.54
CA GLY A 182 12.73 13.69 12.27
C GLY A 182 13.57 12.43 12.01
N ILE A 183 14.73 12.36 12.68
CA ILE A 183 15.84 11.43 12.38
C ILE A 183 15.65 10.03 13.02
N ASN A 184 14.92 9.95 14.14
CA ASN A 184 14.71 8.70 14.91
C ASN A 184 13.30 8.13 14.76
N ASN A 185 12.90 7.82 13.53
CA ASN A 185 11.63 7.13 13.30
C ASN A 185 11.88 5.65 13.02
N ASN A 186 11.18 4.78 13.75
CA ASN A 186 11.13 3.35 13.44
C ASN A 186 10.31 3.18 12.16
N LEU A 187 11.00 3.20 11.02
CA LEU A 187 10.42 3.01 9.69
C LEU A 187 10.30 1.54 9.32
N VAL A 188 11.04 0.68 10.03
CA VAL A 188 11.08 -0.77 9.80
C VAL A 188 10.99 -1.46 11.16
N THR A 189 10.07 -2.41 11.27
CA THR A 189 9.94 -3.32 12.41
C THR A 189 9.87 -4.75 11.90
N GLU A 190 10.59 -5.67 12.54
CA GLU A 190 10.52 -7.10 12.21
C GLU A 190 9.56 -7.82 13.17
N VAL A 191 8.65 -8.62 12.62
CA VAL A 191 7.76 -9.50 13.38
C VAL A 191 7.89 -10.91 12.83
N GLY A 192 8.63 -11.75 13.55
CA GLY A 192 9.06 -13.04 13.03
C GLY A 192 9.97 -12.81 11.81
N SER A 193 9.58 -13.34 10.65
CA SER A 193 10.27 -13.17 9.37
C SER A 193 9.67 -12.07 8.48
N THR A 194 8.62 -11.38 8.93
CA THR A 194 7.99 -10.29 8.18
C THR A 194 8.65 -8.96 8.51
N LYS A 195 9.08 -8.21 7.49
CA LYS A 195 9.49 -6.80 7.64
C LYS A 195 8.29 -5.89 7.43
N ILE A 196 7.94 -5.12 8.45
CA ILE A 196 6.87 -4.12 8.42
C ILE A 196 7.52 -2.77 8.14
N ILE A 197 7.09 -2.08 7.09
CA ILE A 197 7.76 -0.89 6.56
C ILE A 197 6.75 0.25 6.43
N ASN A 198 7.09 1.40 7.00
CA ASN A 198 6.37 2.65 6.79
C ASN A 198 6.96 3.40 5.57
N ALA A 199 6.15 3.52 4.52
CA ALA A 199 6.46 4.12 3.23
C ALA A 199 6.15 5.63 3.14
N TYR A 200 5.84 6.31 4.25
CA TYR A 200 5.60 7.76 4.28
C TYR A 200 6.70 8.53 3.53
N GLY A 201 6.29 9.33 2.54
CA GLY A 201 7.15 9.89 1.51
C GLY A 201 7.51 8.84 0.47
N PHE A 202 8.74 8.30 0.54
CA PHE A 202 9.17 7.20 -0.33
C PHE A 202 10.24 6.30 0.28
N ARG A 203 10.31 5.05 -0.16
CA ARG A 203 11.38 4.08 0.15
C ARG A 203 11.76 3.29 -1.10
N ILE A 204 13.04 2.95 -1.20
CA ILE A 204 13.51 1.94 -2.15
C ILE A 204 13.75 0.66 -1.35
N LEU A 205 13.07 -0.41 -1.76
CA LEU A 205 13.09 -1.70 -1.06
C LEU A 205 13.66 -2.78 -1.97
N GLU A 206 14.28 -3.78 -1.37
CA GLU A 206 14.74 -4.97 -2.06
C GLU A 206 14.02 -6.21 -1.53
N LEU A 207 13.51 -7.01 -2.46
CA LEU A 207 12.89 -8.31 -2.23
C LEU A 207 13.83 -9.47 -2.57
#